data_AF-A0A2T6ZAN3-F1
#
_entry.id   AF-A0A2T6ZAN3-F1
#
_cell.length_a   1.000
_cell.length_b   1.000
_cell.length_c   1.000
_cell.angle_alpha   90.00
_cell.angle_beta   90.00
_cell.angle_gamma   90.00
#
_symmetry.space_group_name_H-M   'P 1'
#
loop_
_entity.id
_entity.type
_entity.pdbx_description
1 polymer ?
#
loop_
_entity_poly.entity_id
_entity_poly.type
_entity_poly.pdbx_seq_one_letter_code
_entity_poly.pdbx_strand_id
1 'polypeptide(L)'
;MSAIPSLAGKKRGGGQTMKQEADRISWHLKEIRGLRSGNKERDGRIENLRFDLRERDEELKLLKEKYAAKEKELEDERVAAKEREKVWKEKEALLTTAVIFKAAFRKAGRRKDNRMMPGDRIQTIVGFQEEPDRFGCETPAQADELSSVWGGVMKGRNAIAHHEVTGEDVIEALNHCPDNVRPVLKRKFQYLFDTSPEDWPTADPEKKKRSFSE
;
A
#
# COMPACT_ATOMS: atom_id res chain seq x y z
N MET A 1 40.45 -56.04 -109.20
CA MET A 1 40.64 -54.61 -108.86
C MET A 1 39.28 -54.03 -108.53
N SER A 2 38.97 -53.87 -107.24
CA SER A 2 37.73 -53.22 -106.78
C SER A 2 38.10 -52.16 -105.75
N ALA A 3 37.71 -50.92 -106.04
CA ALA A 3 38.02 -49.74 -105.24
C ALA A 3 37.15 -49.69 -103.98
N ILE A 4 37.78 -49.45 -102.83
CA ILE A 4 37.11 -49.21 -101.54
C ILE A 4 36.90 -47.68 -101.40
N PRO A 5 35.67 -47.19 -101.15
CA PRO A 5 35.42 -45.76 -100.97
C PRO A 5 35.91 -45.27 -99.61
N SER A 6 36.62 -44.14 -99.65
CA SER A 6 37.11 -43.35 -98.52
C SER A 6 35.99 -42.97 -97.53
N LEU A 7 36.12 -43.42 -96.28
CA LEU A 7 35.34 -42.94 -95.14
C LEU A 7 35.95 -41.64 -94.61
N ALA A 8 35.61 -40.51 -95.25
CA ALA A 8 35.78 -39.18 -94.68
C ALA A 8 34.72 -38.93 -93.58
N GLY A 9 34.95 -39.51 -92.40
CA GLY A 9 34.16 -39.31 -91.19
C GLY A 9 34.45 -37.96 -90.52
N LYS A 10 33.56 -37.02 -90.78
CA LYS A 10 33.37 -35.68 -90.21
C LYS A 10 33.67 -35.58 -88.69
N LYS A 11 34.92 -35.29 -88.29
CA LYS A 11 35.26 -34.83 -86.92
C LYS A 11 35.08 -33.32 -86.79
N ARG A 12 33.83 -32.85 -86.62
CA ARG A 12 33.55 -31.46 -86.21
C ARG A 12 32.30 -31.45 -85.33
N GLY A 13 32.48 -31.61 -84.01
CA GLY A 13 31.37 -31.58 -83.05
C GLY A 13 31.81 -31.55 -81.57
N GLY A 14 32.86 -32.29 -81.20
CA GLY A 14 33.27 -32.41 -79.78
C GLY A 14 33.92 -31.17 -79.14
N GLY A 15 34.44 -30.23 -79.93
CA GLY A 15 35.03 -29.00 -79.39
C GLY A 15 34.00 -27.94 -78.98
N GLN A 16 32.80 -27.99 -79.55
CA GLN A 16 31.72 -27.02 -79.28
C GLN A 16 30.93 -27.39 -78.02
N THR A 17 30.79 -28.69 -77.74
CA THR A 17 30.14 -29.22 -76.53
C THR A 17 31.00 -29.05 -75.29
N MET A 18 32.32 -29.30 -75.37
CA MET A 18 33.24 -29.08 -74.24
C MET A 18 33.31 -27.60 -73.81
N LYS A 19 33.25 -26.67 -74.76
CA LYS A 19 33.23 -25.24 -74.44
C LYS A 19 31.95 -24.85 -73.71
N GLN A 20 30.80 -25.35 -74.16
CA GLN A 20 29.50 -25.11 -73.50
C GLN A 20 29.47 -25.69 -72.07
N GLU A 21 30.04 -26.88 -71.86
CA GLU A 21 30.16 -27.47 -70.52
C GLU A 21 31.10 -26.66 -69.62
N ALA A 22 32.24 -26.20 -70.13
CA ALA A 22 33.17 -25.35 -69.38
C ALA A 22 32.53 -24.02 -68.96
N ASP A 23 31.77 -23.37 -69.86
CA ASP A 23 31.06 -22.13 -69.56
C ASP A 23 29.98 -22.34 -68.48
N ARG A 24 29.25 -23.47 -68.55
CA ARG A 24 28.24 -23.85 -67.55
C ARG A 24 28.89 -24.15 -66.18
N ILE A 25 30.01 -24.87 -66.15
CA ILE A 25 30.78 -25.13 -64.92
C ILE A 25 31.28 -23.82 -64.33
N SER A 26 31.83 -22.92 -65.15
CA SER A 26 32.28 -21.58 -64.73
C SER A 26 31.15 -20.77 -64.08
N TRP A 27 29.96 -20.79 -64.68
CA TRP A 27 28.77 -20.15 -64.11
C TRP A 27 28.39 -20.72 -62.73
N HIS A 28 28.30 -22.05 -62.61
CA HIS A 28 27.99 -22.70 -61.34
C HIS A 28 29.04 -22.42 -60.25
N LEU A 29 30.33 -22.39 -60.60
CA LEU A 29 31.39 -22.05 -59.65
C LEU A 29 31.27 -20.61 -59.14
N LYS A 30 30.89 -19.68 -60.01
CA LYS A 30 30.64 -18.28 -59.63
C LYS A 30 29.44 -18.18 -58.68
N GLU A 31 28.36 -18.91 -58.96
CA GLU A 31 27.17 -18.97 -58.12
C GLU A 31 27.48 -19.56 -56.73
N ILE A 32 28.16 -20.71 -56.69
CA ILE A 32 28.61 -21.35 -55.44
C ILE A 32 29.47 -20.40 -54.61
N ARG A 33 30.36 -19.65 -55.26
CA ARG A 33 31.19 -18.64 -54.57
C ARG A 33 30.32 -17.53 -53.97
N GLY A 34 29.34 -17.03 -54.72
CA GLY A 34 28.38 -16.03 -54.24
C GLY A 34 27.60 -16.51 -53.02
N LEU A 35 27.04 -17.73 -53.09
CA LEU A 35 26.32 -18.36 -51.98
C LEU A 35 27.21 -18.56 -50.75
N ARG A 36 28.46 -19.00 -50.93
CA ARG A 36 29.41 -19.15 -49.81
C ARG A 36 29.71 -17.81 -49.13
N SER A 37 29.93 -16.75 -49.91
CA SER A 37 30.13 -15.42 -49.34
C SER A 37 28.90 -14.94 -48.58
N GLY A 38 27.70 -15.13 -49.15
CA GLY A 38 26.45 -14.79 -48.48
C GLY A 38 26.20 -15.58 -47.19
N ASN A 39 26.58 -16.87 -47.15
CA ASN A 39 26.49 -17.65 -45.92
C ASN A 39 27.46 -17.15 -44.84
N LYS A 40 28.71 -16.83 -45.20
CA LYS A 40 29.67 -16.26 -44.24
C LYS A 40 29.16 -14.95 -43.63
N GLU A 41 28.53 -14.10 -44.43
CA GLU A 41 27.95 -12.85 -43.93
C GLU A 41 26.78 -13.12 -42.95
N ARG A 42 25.90 -14.07 -43.29
CA ARG A 42 24.80 -14.48 -42.41
C ARG A 42 25.30 -15.11 -41.12
N ASP A 43 26.32 -15.95 -41.17
CA ASP A 43 26.92 -16.57 -39.98
C ASP A 43 27.47 -15.50 -39.03
N GLY A 44 28.18 -14.49 -39.56
CA GLY A 44 28.63 -13.34 -38.77
C GLY A 44 27.48 -12.54 -38.16
N ARG A 45 26.38 -12.32 -38.90
CA ARG A 45 25.18 -11.67 -38.34
C ARG A 45 24.53 -12.49 -37.23
N ILE A 46 24.46 -13.81 -37.39
CA ILE A 46 23.91 -14.72 -36.37
C ILE A 46 24.76 -14.68 -35.10
N GLU A 47 26.08 -14.65 -35.23
CA GLU A 47 26.99 -14.57 -34.08
C GLU A 47 26.83 -13.26 -33.30
N ASN A 48 26.73 -12.13 -34.02
CA ASN A 48 26.44 -10.83 -33.40
C ASN A 48 25.08 -10.83 -32.69
N LEU A 49 24.02 -11.32 -33.34
CA LEU A 49 22.69 -11.39 -32.71
C LEU A 49 22.67 -12.29 -31.45
N ARG A 50 23.44 -13.39 -31.46
CA ARG A 50 23.60 -14.23 -30.27
C ARG A 50 24.35 -13.53 -29.15
N PHE A 51 25.32 -12.67 -29.49
CA PHE A 51 26.01 -11.84 -28.52
C PHE A 51 25.05 -10.82 -27.89
N ASP A 52 24.33 -10.06 -28.70
CA ASP A 52 23.35 -9.08 -28.24
C ASP A 52 22.27 -9.71 -27.35
N LEU A 53 21.77 -10.90 -27.73
CA LEU A 53 20.79 -11.64 -26.92
C LEU A 53 21.32 -11.98 -25.52
N ARG A 54 22.58 -12.42 -25.42
CA ARG A 54 23.19 -12.71 -24.10
C ARG A 54 23.31 -11.46 -23.24
N GLU A 55 23.68 -10.33 -23.84
CA GLU A 55 23.75 -9.06 -23.11
C GLU A 55 22.37 -8.64 -22.58
N ARG A 56 21.33 -8.76 -23.42
CA ARG A 56 19.94 -8.50 -23.00
C ARG A 56 19.44 -9.44 -21.93
N ASP A 57 19.83 -10.71 -21.95
CA ASP A 57 19.46 -11.68 -20.93
C ASP A 57 20.06 -11.31 -19.56
N GLU A 58 21.31 -10.85 -19.52
CA GLU A 58 21.95 -10.37 -18.30
C GLU A 58 21.31 -9.06 -17.80
N GLU A 59 20.99 -8.12 -18.70
CA GLU A 59 20.22 -6.92 -18.34
C GLU A 59 18.87 -7.27 -17.72
N LEU A 60 18.13 -8.21 -18.32
CA LEU A 60 16.85 -8.69 -17.83
C LEU A 60 16.97 -9.35 -16.45
N LYS A 61 18.03 -10.14 -16.23
CA LYS A 61 18.29 -10.77 -14.94
C LYS A 61 18.52 -9.72 -13.85
N LEU A 62 19.39 -8.75 -14.11
CA LEU A 62 19.65 -7.63 -13.18
C LEU A 62 18.38 -6.81 -12.91
N LEU A 63 17.55 -6.59 -13.92
CA LEU A 63 16.29 -5.86 -13.75
C LEU A 63 15.30 -6.62 -12.87
N LYS A 64 15.19 -7.94 -13.04
CA LYS A 64 14.34 -8.80 -12.19
C LYS A 64 14.81 -8.79 -10.75
N GLU A 65 16.11 -8.87 -10.49
CA GLU A 65 16.68 -8.79 -9.15
C GLU A 65 16.39 -7.43 -8.49
N LYS A 66 16.55 -6.32 -9.23
CA LYS A 66 16.19 -4.98 -8.75
C LYS A 66 14.70 -4.85 -8.44
N TYR A 67 13.84 -5.41 -9.28
CA TYR A 67 12.40 -5.38 -9.07
C TYR A 67 12.00 -6.16 -7.83
N ALA A 68 12.53 -7.37 -7.64
CA ALA A 68 12.28 -8.18 -6.45
C ALA A 68 12.76 -7.48 -5.15
N ALA A 69 13.90 -6.80 -5.19
CA ALA A 69 14.38 -6.01 -4.06
C ALA A 69 13.44 -4.85 -3.73
N LYS A 70 12.96 -4.12 -4.76
CA LYS A 70 12.01 -3.03 -4.59
C LYS A 70 10.64 -3.49 -4.09
N GLU A 71 10.17 -4.64 -4.54
CA GLU A 71 8.93 -5.24 -4.06
C GLU A 71 9.01 -5.58 -2.57
N LYS A 72 10.14 -6.12 -2.12
CA LYS A 72 10.39 -6.37 -0.70
C LYS A 72 10.42 -5.08 0.12
N GLU A 73 11.11 -4.04 -0.35
CA GLU A 73 11.15 -2.73 0.31
C GLU A 73 9.75 -2.12 0.46
N LEU A 74 8.92 -2.19 -0.61
CA LEU A 74 7.53 -1.74 -0.57
C LEU A 74 6.68 -2.52 0.43
N GLU A 75 6.91 -3.82 0.58
CA GLU A 75 6.18 -4.62 1.58
C GLU A 75 6.58 -4.26 3.01
N ASP A 76 7.88 -4.07 3.27
CA ASP A 76 8.37 -3.60 4.56
C ASP A 76 7.81 -2.20 4.89
N GLU A 77 7.75 -1.30 3.91
CA GLU A 77 7.12 0.02 4.04
C GLU A 77 5.61 -0.07 4.34
N ARG A 78 4.88 -0.98 3.68
CA ARG A 78 3.46 -1.21 3.94
C ARG A 78 3.22 -1.71 5.36
N VAL A 79 4.04 -2.64 5.84
CA VAL A 79 3.97 -3.13 7.23
C VAL A 79 4.26 -2.00 8.21
N ALA A 80 5.32 -1.21 7.97
CA ALA A 80 5.64 -0.07 8.81
C ALA A 80 4.54 1.01 8.80
N ALA A 81 3.91 1.26 7.65
CA ALA A 81 2.79 2.19 7.53
C ALA A 81 1.58 1.74 8.35
N LYS A 82 1.21 0.45 8.29
CA LYS A 82 0.13 -0.13 9.11
C LYS A 82 0.40 0.02 10.61
N GLU A 83 1.64 -0.19 11.04
CA GLU A 83 1.99 -0.03 12.46
C GLU A 83 1.92 1.44 12.91
N ARG A 84 2.38 2.37 12.06
CA ARG A 84 2.23 3.82 12.32
C ARG A 84 0.77 4.24 12.38
N GLU A 85 -0.06 3.71 11.49
CA GLU A 85 -1.52 3.97 11.49
C GLU A 85 -2.17 3.48 12.77
N LYS A 86 -1.82 2.27 13.23
CA LYS A 86 -2.30 1.73 14.50
C LYS A 86 -1.90 2.60 15.69
N VAL A 87 -0.63 2.99 15.78
CA VAL A 87 -0.14 3.89 16.84
C VAL A 87 -0.84 5.25 16.79
N TRP A 88 -1.09 5.79 15.59
CA TRP A 88 -1.84 7.03 15.42
C TRP A 88 -3.27 6.89 15.95
N LYS A 89 -3.97 5.83 15.56
CA LYS A 89 -5.34 5.55 16.03
C LYS A 89 -5.44 5.34 17.54
N GLU A 90 -4.44 4.72 18.15
CA GLU A 90 -4.34 4.62 19.61
C GLU A 90 -4.19 6.00 20.27
N LYS A 91 -3.38 6.89 19.69
CA LYS A 91 -3.21 8.26 20.18
C LYS A 91 -4.46 9.09 20.02
N GLU A 92 -5.11 8.99 18.87
CA GLU A 92 -6.39 9.64 18.58
C GLU A 92 -7.46 9.20 19.59
N ALA A 93 -7.56 7.90 19.84
CA ALA A 93 -8.46 7.37 20.85
C ALA A 93 -8.20 7.94 22.26
N LEU A 94 -6.94 8.07 22.66
CA LEU A 94 -6.59 8.67 23.95
C LEU A 94 -6.97 10.15 24.03
N LEU A 95 -6.67 10.94 22.98
CA LEU A 95 -7.05 12.35 22.92
C LEU A 95 -8.56 12.52 23.03
N THR A 96 -9.28 11.77 22.21
CA THR A 96 -10.73 11.81 22.16
C THR A 96 -11.37 11.42 23.49
N THR A 97 -10.91 10.32 24.10
CA THR A 97 -11.39 9.90 25.42
C THR A 97 -11.18 11.00 26.45
N ALA A 98 -10.03 11.68 26.42
CA ALA A 98 -9.72 12.73 27.37
C ALA A 98 -10.57 13.99 27.18
N VAL A 99 -10.85 14.38 25.93
CA VAL A 99 -11.77 15.50 25.62
C VAL A 99 -13.16 15.21 26.18
N ILE A 100 -13.67 14.01 25.91
CA ILE A 100 -14.96 13.53 26.41
C ILE A 100 -15.01 13.56 27.94
N PHE A 101 -13.97 13.04 28.59
CA PHE A 101 -13.85 13.03 30.05
C PHE A 101 -13.88 14.46 30.60
N LYS A 102 -13.10 15.37 30.00
CA LYS A 102 -13.07 16.79 30.38
C LYS A 102 -14.43 17.46 30.20
N ALA A 103 -15.13 17.18 29.10
CA ALA A 103 -16.47 17.71 28.83
C ALA A 103 -17.50 17.19 29.85
N ALA A 104 -17.49 15.89 30.16
CA ALA A 104 -18.35 15.28 31.17
C ALA A 104 -18.11 15.90 32.55
N PHE A 105 -16.85 16.08 32.95
CA PHE A 105 -16.50 16.73 34.22
C PHE A 105 -16.91 18.21 34.26
N ARG A 106 -16.72 18.97 33.16
CA ARG A 106 -17.21 20.34 33.05
C ARG A 106 -18.73 20.39 33.22
N LYS A 107 -19.48 19.47 32.61
CA LYS A 107 -20.95 19.40 32.69
C LYS A 107 -21.43 19.02 34.10
N ALA A 108 -20.84 18.01 34.72
CA ALA A 108 -21.15 17.59 36.10
C ALA A 108 -20.80 18.67 37.15
N GLY A 109 -19.75 19.44 36.89
CA GLY A 109 -19.26 20.51 37.76
C GLY A 109 -19.96 21.86 37.59
N ARG A 110 -20.92 22.03 36.67
CA ARG A 110 -21.68 23.28 36.53
C ARG A 110 -22.60 23.49 37.75
N ARG A 111 -22.06 24.12 38.79
CA ARG A 111 -22.82 24.77 39.86
C ARG A 111 -23.46 26.05 39.31
N LYS A 112 -24.56 26.53 39.94
CA LYS A 112 -25.26 27.79 39.60
C LYS A 112 -24.35 29.04 39.60
N ASP A 113 -23.17 28.97 40.22
CA ASP A 113 -22.22 30.06 40.39
C ASP A 113 -21.03 30.03 39.40
N ASN A 114 -21.02 29.11 38.43
CA ASN A 114 -20.02 29.00 37.35
C ASN A 114 -18.56 28.85 37.84
N ARG A 115 -18.33 28.50 39.11
CA ARG A 115 -16.98 28.27 39.65
C ARG A 115 -16.51 26.85 39.31
N MET A 116 -15.33 26.75 38.71
CA MET A 116 -14.68 25.46 38.46
C MET A 116 -14.37 24.81 39.82
N MET A 117 -14.81 23.57 40.05
CA MET A 117 -14.56 22.88 41.33
C MET A 117 -13.04 22.76 41.56
N PRO A 118 -12.50 23.39 42.61
CA PRO A 118 -11.10 23.24 42.96
C PRO A 118 -10.93 21.94 43.75
N GLY A 119 -10.09 21.04 43.25
CA GLY A 119 -9.81 19.77 43.90
C GLY A 119 -9.23 18.73 42.95
N ASP A 120 -8.74 17.64 43.53
CA ASP A 120 -8.36 16.45 42.76
C ASP A 120 -9.59 15.95 42.00
N ARG A 121 -9.48 15.91 40.65
CA ARG A 121 -10.59 15.51 39.77
C ARG A 121 -11.01 14.06 40.04
N ILE A 122 -10.07 13.20 40.44
CA ILE A 122 -10.36 11.81 40.78
C ILE A 122 -11.18 11.76 42.07
N GLN A 123 -10.73 12.45 43.13
CA GLN A 123 -11.49 12.55 44.38
C GLN A 123 -12.88 13.18 44.17
N THR A 124 -12.97 14.14 43.26
CA THR A 124 -14.25 14.74 42.88
C THR A 124 -15.18 13.70 42.26
N ILE A 125 -14.71 12.89 41.30
CA ILE A 125 -15.50 11.83 40.68
C ILE A 125 -15.91 10.78 41.72
N VAL A 126 -15.00 10.38 42.61
CA VAL A 126 -15.27 9.45 43.72
C VAL A 126 -16.34 10.01 44.66
N GLY A 127 -16.30 11.30 44.98
CA GLY A 127 -17.29 11.96 45.81
C GLY A 127 -18.70 12.03 45.19
N PHE A 128 -18.85 11.73 43.90
CA PHE A 128 -20.13 11.64 43.21
C PHE A 128 -20.62 10.20 43.00
N GLN A 129 -20.05 9.20 43.68
CA GLN A 129 -20.60 7.85 43.72
C GLN A 129 -22.06 7.81 44.20
N GLU A 130 -22.47 8.77 45.04
CA GLU A 130 -23.85 8.91 45.54
C GLU A 130 -24.80 9.56 44.52
N GLU A 131 -24.26 10.26 43.50
CA GLU A 131 -25.01 10.90 42.40
C GLU A 131 -24.38 10.53 41.04
N PRO A 132 -24.36 9.23 40.66
CA PRO A 132 -23.62 8.75 39.49
C PRO A 132 -24.16 9.32 38.16
N ASP A 133 -25.44 9.69 38.14
CA ASP A 133 -26.14 10.28 36.99
C ASP A 133 -25.54 11.63 36.56
N ARG A 134 -24.91 12.37 37.48
CA ARG A 134 -24.21 13.62 37.14
C ARG A 134 -23.12 13.48 36.11
N PHE A 135 -22.46 12.32 36.09
CA PHE A 135 -21.46 12.01 35.08
C PHE A 135 -22.05 11.20 33.92
N GLY A 136 -23.35 10.93 33.90
CA GLY A 136 -23.97 9.99 32.96
C GLY A 136 -23.59 8.54 33.26
N CYS A 137 -23.42 8.19 34.54
CA CYS A 137 -23.28 6.82 35.01
C CYS A 137 -24.63 6.38 35.61
N GLU A 138 -25.03 5.13 35.38
CA GLU A 138 -26.28 4.56 35.89
C GLU A 138 -26.11 3.96 37.28
N THR A 139 -24.88 3.59 37.65
CA THR A 139 -24.57 2.96 38.94
C THR A 139 -23.29 3.54 39.55
N PRO A 140 -23.15 3.48 40.88
CA PRO A 140 -21.90 3.87 41.56
C PRO A 140 -20.68 3.11 41.03
N ALA A 141 -20.82 1.82 40.71
CA ALA A 141 -19.75 1.01 40.14
C ALA A 141 -19.23 1.56 38.79
N GLN A 142 -20.11 2.13 37.96
CA GLN A 142 -19.70 2.79 36.72
C GLN A 142 -18.96 4.12 36.97
N ALA A 143 -19.26 4.82 38.08
CA ALA A 143 -18.51 6.00 38.51
C ALA A 143 -17.11 5.62 39.05
N ASP A 144 -16.99 4.50 39.75
CA ASP A 144 -15.70 3.94 40.20
C ASP A 144 -14.81 3.58 39.01
N GLU A 145 -15.38 2.86 38.05
CA GLU A 145 -14.70 2.53 36.80
C GLU A 145 -14.19 3.79 36.12
N LEU A 146 -15.03 4.83 35.97
CA LEU A 146 -14.65 6.13 35.41
C LEU A 146 -13.49 6.79 36.18
N SER A 147 -13.54 6.80 37.52
CA SER A 147 -12.49 7.37 38.35
C SER A 147 -11.15 6.67 38.15
N SER A 148 -11.17 5.34 37.99
CA SER A 148 -9.99 4.50 37.85
C SER A 148 -9.27 4.72 36.52
N VAL A 149 -10.02 4.96 35.44
CA VAL A 149 -9.45 5.20 34.10
C VAL A 149 -9.06 6.67 33.86
N TRP A 150 -9.62 7.61 34.64
CA TRP A 150 -9.42 9.05 34.46
C TRP A 150 -7.94 9.47 34.46
N GLY A 151 -7.19 9.02 35.47
CA GLY A 151 -5.77 9.38 35.63
C GLY A 151 -4.91 8.91 34.46
N GLY A 152 -5.15 7.68 33.98
CA GLY A 152 -4.43 7.11 32.83
C GLY A 152 -4.71 7.87 31.53
N VAL A 153 -5.98 8.15 31.25
CA VAL A 153 -6.41 8.88 30.06
C VAL A 153 -5.83 10.30 30.02
N MET A 154 -5.89 11.04 31.13
CA MET A 154 -5.37 12.42 31.17
C MET A 154 -3.84 12.47 31.07
N LYS A 155 -3.14 11.51 31.66
CA LYS A 155 -1.68 11.37 31.52
C LYS A 155 -1.29 11.05 30.07
N GLY A 156 -2.02 10.12 29.43
CA GLY A 156 -1.84 9.78 28.01
C GLY A 156 -2.08 10.98 27.11
N ARG A 157 -3.19 11.70 27.31
CA ARG A 157 -3.51 12.93 26.57
C ARG A 157 -2.42 13.99 26.68
N ASN A 158 -1.93 14.28 27.88
CA ASN A 158 -0.91 15.32 28.07
C ASN A 158 0.42 15.00 27.36
N ALA A 159 0.66 13.74 27.02
CA ALA A 159 1.78 13.35 26.17
C ALA A 159 1.52 13.59 24.67
N ILE A 160 0.29 13.89 24.25
CA ILE A 160 -0.19 13.95 22.85
C ILE A 160 -0.78 15.33 22.47
N ALA A 161 -1.26 16.12 23.45
CA ALA A 161 -2.22 17.24 23.32
C ALA A 161 -1.80 18.48 22.48
N HIS A 162 -1.81 18.37 21.15
CA HIS A 162 -1.83 19.52 20.24
C HIS A 162 -2.99 19.52 19.21
N HIS A 163 -4.10 18.78 19.40
CA HIS A 163 -5.19 18.68 18.41
C HIS A 163 -6.63 18.79 18.97
N GLU A 164 -7.57 19.30 18.13
CA GLU A 164 -9.03 19.40 18.32
C GLU A 164 -9.71 18.07 17.92
N VAL A 165 -10.87 17.74 18.53
CA VAL A 165 -11.58 16.45 18.32
C VAL A 165 -13.05 16.66 17.92
N THR A 166 -13.48 15.96 16.87
CA THR A 166 -14.84 15.92 16.29
C THR A 166 -15.57 14.61 16.64
N GLY A 167 -16.85 14.50 16.28
CA GLY A 167 -17.63 13.26 16.47
C GLY A 167 -17.12 12.09 15.63
N GLU A 168 -16.69 12.35 14.40
CA GLU A 168 -16.04 11.39 13.51
C GLU A 168 -14.77 10.79 14.14
N ASP A 169 -13.92 11.63 14.73
CA ASP A 169 -12.68 11.18 15.40
C ASP A 169 -12.99 10.25 16.59
N VAL A 170 -14.14 10.41 17.24
CA VAL A 170 -14.60 9.53 18.34
C VAL A 170 -15.11 8.19 17.82
N ILE A 171 -15.83 8.20 16.71
CA ILE A 171 -16.33 6.99 16.05
C ILE A 171 -15.16 6.14 15.57
N GLU A 172 -14.17 6.78 14.94
CA GLU A 172 -12.96 6.11 14.47
C GLU A 172 -12.16 5.54 15.66
N ALA A 173 -11.94 6.35 16.70
CA ALA A 173 -11.29 5.92 17.94
C ALA A 173 -11.96 4.71 18.60
N LEU A 174 -13.30 4.66 18.64
CA LEU A 174 -14.07 3.58 19.26
C LEU A 174 -13.74 2.19 18.70
N ASN A 175 -13.39 2.11 17.41
CA ASN A 175 -13.00 0.86 16.74
C ASN A 175 -11.62 0.35 17.19
N HIS A 176 -10.79 1.24 17.73
CA HIS A 176 -9.41 0.94 18.15
C HIS A 176 -9.24 0.91 19.67
N CYS A 177 -10.28 1.24 20.44
CA CYS A 177 -10.24 1.16 21.89
C CYS A 177 -10.24 -0.28 22.41
N PRO A 178 -9.51 -0.56 23.51
CA PRO A 178 -9.62 -1.80 24.27
C PRO A 178 -11.07 -2.11 24.67
N ASP A 179 -11.40 -3.40 24.76
CA ASP A 179 -12.79 -3.86 24.99
C ASP A 179 -13.39 -3.39 26.32
N ASN A 180 -12.57 -3.13 27.34
CA ASN A 180 -13.01 -2.56 28.62
C ASN A 180 -13.28 -1.05 28.53
N VAL A 181 -12.65 -0.33 27.60
CA VAL A 181 -12.79 1.12 27.44
C VAL A 181 -13.92 1.47 26.46
N ARG A 182 -14.15 0.63 25.45
CA ARG A 182 -15.15 0.84 24.40
C ARG A 182 -16.57 1.09 24.97
N PRO A 183 -17.11 0.33 25.93
CA PRO A 183 -18.45 0.56 26.49
C PRO A 183 -18.58 1.90 27.23
N VAL A 184 -17.51 2.35 27.89
CA VAL A 184 -17.47 3.65 28.56
C VAL A 184 -17.54 4.77 27.52
N LEU A 185 -16.71 4.69 26.47
CA LEU A 185 -16.70 5.67 25.38
C LEU A 185 -18.04 5.76 24.64
N LYS A 186 -18.68 4.62 24.33
CA LYS A 186 -19.98 4.62 23.64
C LYS A 186 -21.04 5.38 24.43
N ARG A 187 -21.14 5.13 25.74
CA ARG A 187 -22.08 5.83 26.64
C ARG A 187 -21.80 7.33 26.69
N LYS A 188 -20.53 7.73 26.77
CA LYS A 188 -20.16 9.15 26.82
C LYS A 188 -20.35 9.86 25.49
N PHE A 189 -20.10 9.19 24.37
CA PHE A 189 -20.43 9.70 23.03
C PHE A 189 -21.92 10.00 22.94
N GLN A 190 -22.76 9.04 23.34
CA GLN A 190 -24.21 9.22 23.35
C GLN A 190 -24.66 10.41 24.20
N TYR A 191 -24.01 10.62 25.35
CA TYR A 191 -24.30 11.75 26.22
C TYR A 191 -23.86 13.14 25.69
N LEU A 192 -22.80 13.19 24.85
CA LEU A 192 -22.27 14.44 24.31
C LEU A 192 -22.94 14.84 23.00
N PHE A 193 -23.27 13.85 22.17
CA PHE A 193 -23.79 14.05 20.83
C PHE A 193 -25.30 13.76 20.72
N ASP A 194 -25.93 13.32 21.81
CA ASP A 194 -27.36 12.96 21.88
C ASP A 194 -27.76 11.96 20.78
N THR A 195 -26.88 10.99 20.49
CA THR A 195 -27.05 9.94 19.46
C THR A 195 -26.10 8.78 19.72
N SER A 196 -26.48 7.56 19.37
CA SER A 196 -25.57 6.41 19.50
C SER A 196 -24.44 6.49 18.46
N PRO A 197 -23.26 5.89 18.74
CA PRO A 197 -22.21 5.72 17.73
C PRO A 197 -22.68 4.98 16.48
N GLU A 198 -23.56 3.99 16.65
CA GLU A 198 -24.12 3.19 15.57
C GLU A 198 -25.05 4.00 14.65
N ASP A 199 -25.75 5.00 15.20
CA ASP A 199 -26.65 5.89 14.47
C ASP A 199 -25.94 7.16 13.95
N TRP A 200 -24.64 7.34 14.24
CA TRP A 200 -23.89 8.52 13.83
C TRP A 200 -23.87 8.78 12.31
N PRO A 201 -23.76 7.77 11.42
CA PRO A 201 -23.76 8.01 9.98
C PRO A 201 -25.02 8.74 9.50
N THR A 202 -26.16 8.51 10.16
CA THR A 202 -27.47 9.11 9.84
C THR A 202 -27.84 10.27 10.77
N ALA A 203 -26.95 10.67 11.69
CA ALA A 203 -27.21 11.77 12.60
C ALA A 203 -27.38 13.12 11.89
N ASP A 204 -28.18 14.00 12.49
CA ASP A 204 -28.42 15.37 12.06
C ASP A 204 -27.11 16.12 11.75
N PRO A 205 -26.96 16.77 10.59
CA PRO A 205 -25.79 17.58 10.24
C PRO A 205 -25.39 18.61 11.31
N GLU A 206 -26.32 19.19 12.07
CA GLU A 206 -26.00 20.11 13.16
C GLU A 206 -25.36 19.42 14.37
N LYS A 207 -25.66 18.13 14.58
CA LYS A 207 -24.96 17.31 15.58
C LYS A 207 -23.54 16.96 15.13
N LYS A 208 -23.33 16.70 13.83
CA LYS A 208 -22.00 16.39 13.25
C LYS A 208 -21.04 17.57 13.28
N LYS A 209 -21.56 18.81 13.25
CA LYS A 209 -20.74 20.03 13.39
C LYS A 209 -20.25 20.29 14.81
N ARG A 210 -20.71 19.54 15.83
CA ARG A 210 -20.22 19.71 17.20
C ARG A 210 -18.78 19.23 17.29
N SER A 211 -17.86 20.14 17.54
CA SER A 211 -16.47 19.83 17.92
C SER A 211 -16.22 20.23 19.38
N PHE A 212 -15.20 19.62 19.97
CA PHE A 212 -14.76 19.92 21.32
C PHE A 212 -13.26 20.21 21.29
N SER A 213 -12.90 21.50 21.33
CA SER A 213 -11.52 21.95 21.53
C SER A 213 -11.21 22.13 23.02
N GLU A 214 -9.92 22.25 23.36
CA GLU A 214 -9.51 22.47 24.74
C GLU A 214 -9.98 23.81 25.33
#